data_AF-A0A369JTL0-F1
#
_entry.id   AF-A0A369JTL0-F1
#
_cell.length_a   1.000
_cell.length_b   1.000
_cell.length_c   1.000
_cell.angle_alpha   90.00
_cell.angle_beta   90.00
_cell.angle_gamma   90.00
#
_symmetry.space_group_name_H-M   'P 1'
#
loop_
_entity.id
_entity.type
_entity.pdbx_description
1 polymer ?
#
loop_
_entity_poly.entity_id
_entity_poly.type
_entity_poly.pdbx_seq_one_letter_code
_entity_poly.pdbx_strand_id
1 'polypeptide(L)'
;MGLKKIITLFSSVVLNISTIYGFPFDARSLTPRNRTGSDIGLRATAASVTYTGLIQVRALDGRVIGFVRNQDGLLPINGVNFGSNNQDLHVTFTTPTTGNGPFDILATDPKFTAPFYVGTALIVLIGIGSAVSGPFSNVIQSQSILWNINPTTTQLTAQYINPDGSHPTTVIGYDGLRNSLFLTGDVAAWNSQNNPLIPATAVNFFFVPSTSPPVTYNGRIQVRAGDTGRIIGFVRNVAGLLPVNGVNFGTPDQDLRVTFTTPGLNGPFNILATNPAFTAPFYIGASSSATFGPGSGNSGLFLNVDQTPLLAPPTATGQFSIGEWGFWFLDSATGKLAAQYVNPDGTRPATVIGYDGLRNSLFFTGDVGAWNTLNNPLLPAAVVELFFQSS
;
A
#
# COMPACT_ATOMS: atom_id res chain seq x y z
N MET A 1 9.74 -15.69 -52.74
CA MET A 1 9.56 -14.69 -51.67
C MET A 1 8.82 -15.34 -50.52
N GLY A 2 9.55 -15.80 -49.51
CA GLY A 2 8.98 -16.49 -48.34
C GLY A 2 9.26 -15.69 -47.09
N LEU A 3 8.21 -15.35 -46.34
CA LEU A 3 8.31 -14.82 -44.97
C LEU A 3 7.76 -15.89 -44.02
N LYS A 4 8.67 -16.56 -43.31
CA LYS A 4 8.32 -17.41 -42.15
C LYS A 4 8.05 -16.49 -40.95
N LYS A 5 6.83 -16.49 -40.44
CA LYS A 5 6.49 -15.96 -39.12
C LYS A 5 7.09 -16.89 -38.06
N ILE A 6 7.96 -16.35 -37.21
CA ILE A 6 8.38 -16.98 -35.95
C ILE A 6 7.42 -16.49 -34.87
N ILE A 7 6.63 -17.41 -34.32
CA ILE A 7 5.82 -17.21 -33.12
C ILE A 7 6.62 -17.83 -31.97
N THR A 8 7.10 -17.01 -31.04
CA THR A 8 7.73 -17.47 -29.79
C THR A 8 6.65 -17.56 -28.72
N LEU A 9 6.27 -18.79 -28.36
CA LEU A 9 5.44 -19.09 -27.18
C LEU A 9 6.38 -19.26 -25.97
N PHE A 10 6.26 -18.39 -24.98
CA PHE A 10 6.77 -18.67 -23.63
C PHE A 10 5.68 -19.41 -22.86
N SER A 11 5.84 -20.72 -22.68
CA SER A 11 5.06 -21.50 -21.72
C SER A 11 5.70 -21.37 -20.35
N SER A 12 4.93 -20.85 -19.39
CA SER A 12 5.26 -20.81 -17.97
C SER A 12 5.28 -22.24 -17.40
N VAL A 13 6.48 -22.73 -17.10
CA VAL A 13 6.69 -23.96 -16.32
C VAL A 13 6.70 -23.58 -14.85
N VAL A 14 5.64 -23.95 -14.12
CA VAL A 14 5.63 -23.97 -12.66
C VAL A 14 6.39 -25.21 -12.23
N LEU A 15 7.64 -25.03 -11.79
CA LEU A 15 8.47 -26.11 -11.25
C LEU A 15 8.12 -26.27 -9.76
N ASN A 16 7.46 -27.38 -9.44
CA ASN A 16 7.13 -27.80 -8.09
C ASN A 16 8.40 -28.41 -7.46
N ILE A 17 9.18 -27.60 -6.73
CA ILE A 17 10.40 -28.05 -6.04
C ILE A 17 10.01 -28.55 -4.66
N SER A 18 9.66 -29.83 -4.56
CA SER A 18 9.46 -30.50 -3.28
C SER A 18 9.93 -31.95 -3.31
N THR A 19 11.15 -32.24 -3.79
CA THR A 19 11.72 -33.60 -3.70
C THR A 19 13.23 -33.68 -3.95
N ILE A 20 14.05 -32.84 -3.32
CA ILE A 20 15.50 -33.09 -3.29
C ILE A 20 16.04 -32.63 -1.95
N TYR A 21 16.00 -33.48 -0.91
CA TYR A 21 16.98 -33.56 0.19
C TYR A 21 16.59 -34.74 1.09
N GLY A 22 17.05 -35.94 0.71
CA GLY A 22 17.05 -37.10 1.59
C GLY A 22 18.26 -37.03 2.51
N PHE A 23 18.10 -36.51 3.72
CA PHE A 23 19.06 -36.70 4.81
C PHE A 23 18.52 -37.76 5.77
N PRO A 24 19.28 -38.83 6.07
CA PRO A 24 18.87 -39.80 7.08
C PRO A 24 18.98 -39.16 8.47
N PHE A 25 17.86 -39.13 9.19
CA PHE A 25 17.76 -38.70 10.58
C PHE A 25 18.23 -39.85 11.49
N ASP A 26 19.42 -39.74 12.09
CA ASP A 26 19.92 -40.72 13.08
C ASP A 26 19.39 -40.36 14.47
N ALA A 27 18.34 -41.08 14.91
CA ALA A 27 17.66 -40.87 16.18
C ALA A 27 18.34 -41.64 17.34
N ARG A 28 19.65 -41.49 17.54
CA ARG A 28 20.36 -42.11 18.68
C ARG A 28 20.90 -41.10 19.68
N SER A 29 20.40 -41.23 20.91
CA SER A 29 20.92 -40.67 22.17
C SER A 29 20.57 -39.22 22.50
N LEU A 30 19.34 -39.02 22.96
CA LEU A 30 18.99 -37.93 23.88
C LEU A 30 18.92 -38.50 25.31
N THR A 31 20.03 -38.46 26.04
CA THR A 31 19.99 -38.59 27.50
C THR A 31 19.67 -37.22 28.10
N PRO A 32 18.65 -37.08 28.97
CA PRO A 32 18.33 -35.81 29.59
C PRO A 32 19.45 -35.40 30.56
N ARG A 33 20.20 -34.34 30.23
CA ARG A 33 21.05 -33.67 31.23
C ARG A 33 20.13 -32.80 32.10
N ASN A 34 19.86 -33.26 33.31
CA ASN A 34 19.36 -32.43 34.40
C ASN A 34 20.41 -31.36 34.73
N ARG A 35 20.27 -30.16 34.15
CA ARG A 35 20.95 -28.95 34.64
C ARG A 35 20.04 -28.27 35.65
N THR A 36 20.28 -28.56 36.92
CA THR A 36 19.75 -27.81 38.06
C THR A 36 20.54 -26.51 38.23
N GLY A 37 19.83 -25.37 38.16
CA GLY A 37 20.15 -24.16 38.92
C GLY A 37 21.33 -23.29 38.48
N SER A 38 21.05 -22.21 37.75
CA SER A 38 21.38 -20.82 38.11
C SER A 38 21.13 -19.91 36.91
N ASP A 39 20.49 -18.77 37.17
CA ASP A 39 20.31 -17.62 36.27
C ASP A 39 19.46 -17.80 35.01
N ILE A 40 18.17 -18.10 35.19
CA ILE A 40 17.13 -17.66 34.23
C ILE A 40 16.83 -16.18 34.55
N GLY A 41 17.82 -15.32 34.32
CA GLY A 41 17.56 -13.90 34.24
C GLY A 41 16.64 -13.69 33.04
N LEU A 42 15.39 -13.28 33.28
CA LEU A 42 14.47 -12.78 32.26
C LEU A 42 15.16 -11.56 31.62
N ARG A 43 15.98 -11.80 30.58
CA ARG A 43 16.53 -10.73 29.77
C ARG A 43 15.35 -10.08 29.09
N ALA A 44 15.03 -8.87 29.52
CA ALA A 44 14.06 -8.03 28.83
C ALA A 44 14.46 -8.00 27.35
N THR A 45 13.64 -8.62 26.51
CA THR A 45 13.78 -8.52 25.06
C THR A 45 13.59 -7.04 24.75
N ALA A 46 14.62 -6.40 24.23
CA ALA A 46 14.52 -5.01 23.84
C ALA A 46 13.36 -4.84 22.83
N ALA A 47 12.79 -3.64 22.74
CA ALA A 47 11.67 -3.38 21.85
C ALA A 47 12.15 -3.27 20.39
N SER A 48 11.39 -3.83 19.46
CA SER A 48 11.58 -3.61 18.02
C SER A 48 11.25 -2.16 17.65
N VAL A 49 11.89 -1.63 16.61
CA VAL A 49 11.62 -0.27 16.10
C VAL A 49 10.98 -0.36 14.72
N THR A 50 9.82 0.28 14.56
CA THR A 50 9.12 0.37 13.28
C THR A 50 9.42 1.71 12.61
N TYR A 51 9.74 1.65 11.33
CA TYR A 51 10.06 2.79 10.48
C TYR A 51 9.00 2.91 9.38
N THR A 52 8.55 4.13 9.10
CA THR A 52 7.64 4.44 7.98
C THR A 52 8.15 5.66 7.22
N GLY A 53 8.22 5.58 5.89
CA GLY A 53 8.79 6.64 5.07
C GLY A 53 9.00 6.27 3.60
N LEU A 54 10.00 6.87 2.98
CA LEU A 54 10.36 6.70 1.58
C LEU A 54 11.75 6.07 1.43
N ILE A 55 12.04 5.53 0.25
CA ILE A 55 13.40 5.12 -0.13
C ILE A 55 13.95 6.11 -1.15
N GLN A 56 14.94 6.89 -0.75
CA GLN A 56 15.67 7.81 -1.62
C GLN A 56 16.83 7.08 -2.30
N VAL A 57 16.98 7.32 -3.60
CA VAL A 57 18.09 6.80 -4.41
C VAL A 57 19.13 7.89 -4.57
N ARG A 58 20.38 7.59 -4.19
CA ARG A 58 21.52 8.49 -4.31
C ARG A 58 22.64 7.86 -5.14
N ALA A 59 23.35 8.67 -5.91
CA ALA A 59 24.61 8.27 -6.51
C ALA A 59 25.68 8.04 -5.43
N LEU A 60 26.79 7.39 -5.79
CA LEU A 60 27.89 7.11 -4.85
C LEU A 60 28.55 8.39 -4.29
N ASP A 61 28.47 9.51 -5.01
CA ASP A 61 28.93 10.83 -4.57
C ASP A 61 27.96 11.52 -3.59
N GLY A 62 26.85 10.88 -3.24
CA GLY A 62 25.82 11.39 -2.34
C GLY A 62 24.76 12.25 -3.03
N ARG A 63 24.87 12.54 -4.33
CA ARG A 63 23.85 13.31 -5.07
C ARG A 63 22.54 12.55 -5.12
N VAL A 64 21.45 13.23 -4.80
CA VAL A 64 20.09 12.66 -4.91
C VAL A 64 19.72 12.48 -6.37
N ILE A 65 19.27 11.27 -6.72
CA ILE A 65 18.73 10.94 -8.05
C ILE A 65 17.20 11.09 -8.01
N GLY A 66 16.56 10.57 -6.97
CA GLY A 66 15.11 10.64 -6.76
C GLY A 66 14.65 9.68 -5.68
N PHE A 67 13.41 9.19 -5.76
CA PHE A 67 12.87 8.15 -4.85
C PHE A 67 12.56 6.87 -5.62
N VAL A 68 12.55 5.73 -4.93
CA VAL A 68 12.11 4.46 -5.55
C VAL A 68 10.67 4.64 -6.03
N ARG A 69 10.43 4.27 -7.30
CA ARG A 69 9.14 4.47 -7.95
C ARG A 69 8.12 3.42 -7.52
N ASN A 70 6.87 3.86 -7.42
CA ASN A 70 5.66 3.06 -7.22
C ASN A 70 4.74 3.22 -8.44
N GLN A 71 4.66 2.18 -9.26
CA GLN A 71 3.92 2.19 -10.52
C GLN A 71 3.13 0.89 -10.73
N ASP A 72 2.14 0.96 -11.60
CA ASP A 72 1.46 -0.23 -12.13
C ASP A 72 2.32 -0.91 -13.20
N GLY A 73 2.17 -2.23 -13.34
CA GLY A 73 2.80 -3.01 -14.42
C GLY A 73 3.57 -4.24 -13.94
N LEU A 74 4.35 -4.82 -14.84
CA LEU A 74 5.06 -6.09 -14.60
C LEU A 74 6.21 -5.97 -13.59
N LEU A 75 6.77 -4.77 -13.43
CA LEU A 75 7.87 -4.49 -12.50
C LEU A 75 7.53 -3.21 -11.73
N PRO A 76 6.66 -3.31 -10.72
CA PRO A 76 6.05 -2.14 -10.12
C PRO A 76 6.97 -1.38 -9.16
N ILE A 77 8.06 -2.01 -8.71
CA ILE A 77 9.15 -1.40 -7.93
C ILE A 77 10.44 -1.43 -8.76
N ASN A 78 10.41 -0.84 -9.95
CA ASN A 78 11.56 -0.82 -10.85
C ASN A 78 11.75 0.58 -11.43
N GLY A 79 12.71 1.31 -10.87
CA GLY A 79 13.09 2.65 -11.33
C GLY A 79 13.02 3.74 -10.28
N VAL A 80 13.39 4.94 -10.72
CA VAL A 80 13.41 6.15 -9.90
C VAL A 80 12.28 7.08 -10.35
N ASN A 81 11.52 7.61 -9.39
CA ASN A 81 10.60 8.71 -9.62
C ASN A 81 11.36 10.04 -9.55
N PHE A 82 11.20 10.85 -10.59
CA PHE A 82 11.72 12.21 -10.70
C PHE A 82 10.61 13.27 -10.64
N GLY A 83 9.34 12.83 -10.62
CA GLY A 83 8.16 13.67 -10.78
C GLY A 83 7.46 13.96 -9.46
N SER A 84 6.14 13.92 -9.48
CA SER A 84 5.29 14.18 -8.32
C SER A 84 5.40 13.10 -7.25
N ASN A 85 5.27 13.50 -5.98
CA ASN A 85 5.38 12.62 -4.80
C ASN A 85 4.36 11.45 -4.79
N ASN A 86 3.30 11.52 -5.59
CA ASN A 86 2.28 10.45 -5.71
C ASN A 86 2.77 9.19 -6.47
N GLN A 87 4.02 9.17 -6.92
CA GLN A 87 4.67 8.02 -7.53
C GLN A 87 5.85 7.51 -6.68
N ASP A 88 6.06 8.05 -5.48
CA ASP A 88 7.08 7.54 -4.57
C ASP A 88 6.60 6.27 -3.87
N LEU A 89 7.51 5.33 -3.63
CA LEU A 89 7.22 4.13 -2.86
C LEU A 89 7.25 4.43 -1.37
N HIS A 90 6.06 4.48 -0.77
CA HIS A 90 5.90 4.45 0.68
C HIS A 90 6.20 3.06 1.22
N VAL A 91 7.02 2.99 2.26
CA VAL A 91 7.44 1.74 2.87
C VAL A 91 7.30 1.76 4.38
N THR A 92 7.15 0.57 4.96
CA THR A 92 7.29 0.31 6.39
C THR A 92 8.14 -0.93 6.61
N PHE A 93 8.95 -0.92 7.66
CA PHE A 93 9.72 -2.07 8.11
C PHE A 93 9.95 -2.01 9.62
N THR A 94 10.22 -3.16 10.22
CA THR A 94 10.51 -3.27 11.65
C THR A 94 11.88 -3.89 11.84
N THR A 95 12.80 -3.18 12.48
CA THR A 95 14.14 -3.70 12.75
C THR A 95 14.16 -4.47 14.07
N PRO A 96 15.02 -5.49 14.18
CA PRO A 96 15.43 -6.02 15.47
C PRO A 96 15.99 -4.90 16.36
N THR A 97 16.05 -5.18 17.65
CA THR A 97 16.40 -4.23 18.73
C THR A 97 17.77 -3.58 18.61
N THR A 98 18.67 -4.20 17.84
CA THR A 98 20.00 -3.69 17.54
C THR A 98 20.01 -2.65 16.41
N GLY A 99 18.85 -2.38 15.80
CA GLY A 99 18.65 -1.33 14.80
C GLY A 99 19.25 -1.62 13.42
N ASN A 100 19.97 -2.74 13.24
CA ASN A 100 20.77 -2.96 12.03
C ASN A 100 20.16 -3.95 11.02
N GLY A 101 19.29 -4.88 11.43
CA GLY A 101 18.70 -5.91 10.57
C GLY A 101 19.05 -7.35 10.99
N PRO A 102 18.65 -8.38 10.21
CA PRO A 102 17.93 -8.30 8.94
C PRO A 102 16.44 -7.99 9.11
N PHE A 103 15.81 -7.36 8.12
CA PHE A 103 14.36 -7.13 8.05
C PHE A 103 13.86 -7.12 6.60
N ASP A 104 12.55 -7.26 6.45
CA ASP A 104 11.84 -7.09 5.17
C ASP A 104 11.30 -5.66 5.06
N ILE A 105 11.28 -5.12 3.84
CA ILE A 105 10.64 -3.83 3.54
C ILE A 105 9.29 -4.09 2.88
N LEU A 106 8.22 -3.58 3.49
CA LEU A 106 6.84 -3.67 3.01
C LEU A 106 6.42 -2.36 2.33
N ALA A 107 5.93 -2.42 1.10
CA ALA A 107 5.27 -1.29 0.45
C ALA A 107 3.87 -1.06 1.05
N THR A 108 3.58 0.17 1.50
CA THR A 108 2.34 0.49 2.26
C THR A 108 1.28 1.24 1.48
N ASP A 109 1.63 1.81 0.32
CA ASP A 109 0.68 2.45 -0.59
C ASP A 109 0.92 1.97 -2.03
N PRO A 110 0.99 0.64 -2.28
CA PRO A 110 1.34 0.12 -3.58
C PRO A 110 0.21 0.39 -4.59
N LYS A 111 0.55 0.89 -5.78
CA LYS A 111 -0.42 0.92 -6.90
C LYS A 111 -0.66 -0.49 -7.47
N PHE A 112 0.28 -1.39 -7.24
CA PHE A 112 0.27 -2.78 -7.64
C PHE A 112 -0.43 -3.70 -6.64
N THR A 113 -0.93 -4.83 -7.13
CA THR A 113 -1.51 -5.89 -6.29
C THR A 113 -0.43 -6.67 -5.55
N ALA A 114 -0.83 -7.37 -4.48
CA ALA A 114 0.06 -8.24 -3.71
C ALA A 114 0.83 -9.20 -4.65
N PRO A 115 2.09 -9.51 -4.33
CA PRO A 115 2.75 -9.28 -3.04
C PRO A 115 3.32 -7.86 -2.86
N PHE A 116 3.76 -7.52 -1.64
CA PHE A 116 4.12 -6.13 -1.27
C PHE A 116 5.55 -5.95 -0.76
N TYR A 117 6.38 -7.00 -0.76
CA TYR A 117 7.76 -6.88 -0.27
C TYR A 117 8.71 -6.36 -1.35
N VAL A 118 9.64 -5.49 -0.97
CA VAL A 118 10.68 -4.96 -1.87
C VAL A 118 11.82 -5.97 -1.98
N GLY A 119 12.04 -6.51 -3.18
CA GLY A 119 13.10 -7.50 -3.39
C GLY A 119 13.36 -7.78 -4.86
N THR A 120 13.91 -8.97 -5.13
CA THR A 120 14.14 -9.47 -6.48
C THR A 120 13.89 -10.98 -6.54
N ALA A 121 13.16 -11.45 -7.54
CA ALA A 121 12.82 -12.86 -7.72
C ALA A 121 13.89 -13.60 -8.54
N LEU A 122 15.13 -13.58 -8.04
CA LEU A 122 16.24 -14.30 -8.68
C LEU A 122 16.28 -15.76 -8.27
N ILE A 123 16.48 -16.64 -9.26
CA ILE A 123 16.69 -18.09 -9.09
C ILE A 123 18.12 -18.51 -9.50
N VAL A 124 19.01 -17.55 -9.72
CA VAL A 124 20.36 -17.76 -10.24
C VAL A 124 21.40 -17.23 -9.26
N LEU A 125 22.58 -17.84 -9.28
CA LEU A 125 23.73 -17.45 -8.46
C LEU A 125 24.25 -16.07 -8.89
N ILE A 126 24.22 -15.10 -7.97
CA ILE A 126 24.96 -13.85 -8.10
C ILE A 126 26.36 -14.06 -7.52
N GLY A 127 27.37 -13.56 -8.21
CA GLY A 127 28.76 -13.59 -7.75
C GLY A 127 29.50 -12.33 -8.14
N ILE A 128 30.63 -12.07 -7.48
CA ILE A 128 31.54 -10.97 -7.85
C ILE A 128 32.04 -11.19 -9.28
N GLY A 129 32.03 -10.14 -10.10
CA GLY A 129 32.39 -10.20 -11.52
C GLY A 129 31.30 -10.81 -12.43
N SER A 130 30.15 -11.20 -11.89
CA SER A 130 29.02 -11.70 -12.68
C SER A 130 28.15 -10.54 -13.17
N ALA A 131 27.82 -10.56 -14.45
CA ALA A 131 26.83 -9.67 -15.06
C ALA A 131 25.37 -10.09 -14.76
N VAL A 132 25.16 -11.18 -14.00
CA VAL A 132 23.82 -11.60 -13.58
C VAL A 132 23.20 -10.50 -12.74
N SER A 133 21.96 -10.14 -13.09
CA SER A 133 21.19 -9.12 -12.39
C SER A 133 19.74 -9.54 -12.22
N GLY A 134 19.11 -9.08 -11.15
CA GLY A 134 17.66 -9.18 -10.96
C GLY A 134 17.05 -7.79 -10.85
N PRO A 135 16.02 -7.45 -11.63
CA PRO A 135 15.31 -6.20 -11.44
C PRO A 135 14.68 -6.19 -10.04
N PHE A 136 14.61 -5.01 -9.43
CA PHE A 136 13.74 -4.85 -8.27
C PHE A 136 12.28 -5.00 -8.70
N SER A 137 11.49 -5.64 -7.83
CA SER A 137 10.06 -5.82 -8.02
C SER A 137 9.39 -6.03 -6.66
N ASN A 138 8.07 -6.12 -6.69
CA ASN A 138 7.32 -6.71 -5.59
C ASN A 138 7.46 -8.24 -5.62
N VAL A 139 7.74 -8.83 -4.46
CA VAL A 139 7.97 -10.27 -4.31
C VAL A 139 7.26 -10.81 -3.09
N ILE A 140 6.99 -12.12 -3.06
CA ILE A 140 6.53 -12.79 -1.83
C ILE A 140 7.62 -12.73 -0.77
N GLN A 141 7.25 -12.86 0.51
CA GLN A 141 8.19 -12.68 1.62
C GLN A 141 9.42 -13.59 1.52
N SER A 142 9.26 -14.84 1.08
CA SER A 142 10.37 -15.81 0.92
C SER A 142 11.36 -15.48 -0.20
N GLN A 143 11.02 -14.52 -1.05
CA GLN A 143 11.87 -14.00 -2.13
C GLN A 143 12.37 -12.58 -1.85
N SER A 144 12.05 -12.04 -0.67
CA SER A 144 12.55 -10.74 -0.26
C SER A 144 14.07 -10.77 -0.12
N ILE A 145 14.67 -9.62 -0.39
CA ILE A 145 16.08 -9.37 -0.05
C ILE A 145 16.11 -9.09 1.45
N LEU A 146 17.12 -9.60 2.16
CA LEU A 146 17.33 -9.20 3.55
C LEU A 146 17.92 -7.80 3.57
N TRP A 147 17.22 -6.86 4.19
CA TRP A 147 17.67 -5.48 4.32
C TRP A 147 18.35 -5.26 5.66
N ASN A 148 19.39 -4.43 5.62
CA ASN A 148 19.98 -3.83 6.81
C ASN A 148 19.90 -2.31 6.69
N ILE A 149 19.85 -1.61 7.82
CA ILE A 149 19.89 -0.14 7.88
C ILE A 149 21.05 0.29 8.76
N ASN A 150 21.80 1.31 8.32
CA ASN A 150 22.70 2.01 9.20
C ASN A 150 21.88 3.07 9.98
N PRO A 151 21.70 2.95 11.31
CA PRO A 151 20.84 3.84 12.07
C PRO A 151 21.37 5.28 12.16
N THR A 152 22.66 5.50 11.85
CA THR A 152 23.26 6.84 11.84
C THR A 152 23.06 7.53 10.49
N THR A 153 23.27 6.82 9.38
CA THR A 153 23.21 7.41 8.03
C THR A 153 21.89 7.17 7.32
N THR A 154 21.02 6.33 7.88
CA THR A 154 19.80 5.76 7.28
C THR A 154 20.02 5.02 5.95
N GLN A 155 21.26 4.69 5.60
CA GLN A 155 21.58 3.93 4.40
C GLN A 155 21.01 2.52 4.53
N LEU A 156 20.29 2.08 3.49
CA LEU A 156 19.77 0.73 3.34
C LEU A 156 20.75 -0.10 2.50
N THR A 157 21.10 -1.28 2.99
CA THR A 157 21.95 -2.23 2.26
C THR A 157 21.19 -3.54 2.05
N ALA A 158 21.11 -3.94 0.79
CA ALA A 158 20.55 -5.22 0.36
C ALA A 158 21.54 -6.36 0.59
N GLN A 159 21.08 -7.48 1.15
CA GLN A 159 21.82 -8.73 1.22
C GLN A 159 21.03 -9.84 0.52
N TYR A 160 21.58 -10.37 -0.58
CA TYR A 160 21.00 -11.50 -1.28
C TYR A 160 21.58 -12.81 -0.75
N ILE A 161 20.74 -13.83 -0.65
CA ILE A 161 21.14 -15.21 -0.34
C ILE A 161 20.92 -16.02 -1.60
N ASN A 162 22.02 -16.54 -2.16
CA ASN A 162 21.96 -17.41 -3.32
C ASN A 162 21.23 -18.73 -2.97
N PRO A 163 20.71 -19.48 -3.96
CA PRO A 163 20.10 -20.79 -3.73
C PRO A 163 21.01 -21.82 -3.05
N ASP A 164 22.34 -21.65 -3.14
CA ASP A 164 23.34 -22.49 -2.47
C ASP A 164 23.65 -22.04 -1.02
N GLY A 165 22.96 -20.99 -0.53
CA GLY A 165 23.15 -20.41 0.79
C GLY A 165 24.32 -19.42 0.88
N SER A 166 25.05 -19.15 -0.20
CA SER A 166 26.11 -18.16 -0.20
C SER A 166 25.57 -16.72 -0.14
N HIS A 167 26.36 -15.81 0.44
CA HIS A 167 26.02 -14.40 0.65
C HIS A 167 26.97 -13.50 -0.15
N PRO A 168 26.82 -13.42 -1.49
CA PRO A 168 27.70 -12.60 -2.30
C PRO A 168 27.59 -11.12 -1.91
N THR A 169 28.67 -10.36 -2.09
CA THR A 169 28.56 -8.90 -2.09
C THR A 169 27.72 -8.50 -3.30
N THR A 170 26.67 -7.72 -3.05
CA THR A 170 25.79 -7.19 -4.08
C THR A 170 25.84 -5.67 -4.11
N VAL A 171 25.49 -5.12 -5.26
CA VAL A 171 25.39 -3.69 -5.55
C VAL A 171 24.04 -3.42 -6.18
N ILE A 172 23.45 -2.28 -5.85
CA ILE A 172 22.25 -1.77 -6.52
C ILE A 172 22.70 -0.96 -7.73
N GLY A 173 22.34 -1.44 -8.92
CA GLY A 173 22.55 -0.74 -10.18
C GLY A 173 21.33 0.09 -10.58
N TYR A 174 21.60 1.22 -11.22
CA TYR A 174 20.59 2.08 -11.84
C TYR A 174 20.93 2.31 -13.32
N ASP A 175 20.07 1.80 -14.20
CA ASP A 175 20.09 2.09 -15.63
C ASP A 175 19.20 3.30 -15.90
N GLY A 176 19.83 4.47 -16.08
CA GLY A 176 19.14 5.72 -16.35
C GLY A 176 18.45 5.79 -17.71
N LEU A 177 18.87 4.98 -18.69
CA LEU A 177 18.23 4.95 -20.01
C LEU A 177 16.87 4.23 -19.95
N ARG A 178 16.82 3.12 -19.20
CA ARG A 178 15.58 2.32 -19.02
C ARG A 178 14.80 2.72 -17.77
N ASN A 179 15.33 3.66 -16.99
CA ASN A 179 14.87 4.00 -15.64
C ASN A 179 14.62 2.73 -14.80
N SER A 180 15.62 1.86 -14.67
CA SER A 180 15.48 0.56 -14.02
C SER A 180 16.47 0.40 -12.87
N LEU A 181 15.98 -0.10 -11.74
CA LEU A 181 16.77 -0.49 -10.58
C LEU A 181 16.94 -2.01 -10.57
N PHE A 182 18.16 -2.49 -10.33
CA PHE A 182 18.44 -3.92 -10.28
C PHE A 182 19.52 -4.24 -9.24
N LEU A 183 19.53 -5.48 -8.76
CA LEU A 183 20.59 -6.02 -7.90
C LEU A 183 21.55 -6.84 -8.75
N THR A 184 22.86 -6.62 -8.60
CA THR A 184 23.90 -7.39 -9.30
C THR A 184 25.13 -7.58 -8.40
N GLY A 185 26.05 -8.47 -8.77
CA GLY A 185 27.35 -8.60 -8.12
C GLY A 185 28.38 -7.60 -8.65
N ASP A 186 28.23 -7.14 -9.90
CA ASP A 186 29.15 -6.21 -10.55
C ASP A 186 28.47 -5.40 -11.66
N VAL A 187 28.32 -4.09 -11.44
CA VAL A 187 27.71 -3.16 -12.41
C VAL A 187 28.57 -2.99 -13.66
N ALA A 188 29.91 -3.08 -13.57
CA ALA A 188 30.78 -2.99 -14.73
C ALA A 188 30.66 -4.23 -15.62
N ALA A 189 30.64 -5.42 -15.01
CA ALA A 189 30.36 -6.66 -15.74
C ALA A 189 28.99 -6.60 -16.43
N TRP A 190 27.94 -6.13 -15.72
CA TRP A 190 26.62 -5.93 -16.30
C TRP A 190 26.63 -4.97 -17.51
N ASN A 191 27.33 -3.82 -17.40
CA ASN A 191 27.46 -2.83 -18.46
C ASN A 191 28.13 -3.40 -19.72
N SER A 192 29.16 -4.24 -19.55
CA SER A 192 29.85 -4.89 -20.67
C SER A 192 28.94 -5.79 -21.52
N GLN A 193 27.84 -6.30 -20.95
CA GLN A 193 26.90 -7.19 -21.62
C GLN A 193 25.61 -6.51 -22.10
N ASN A 194 25.16 -5.45 -21.41
CA ASN A 194 23.79 -4.94 -21.59
C ASN A 194 23.69 -3.55 -22.24
N ASN A 195 24.69 -2.67 -22.11
CA ASN A 195 24.64 -1.34 -22.72
C ASN A 195 26.00 -0.59 -22.67
N PRO A 196 26.74 -0.50 -23.78
CA PRO A 196 27.97 0.30 -23.81
C PRO A 196 27.73 1.82 -23.98
N LEU A 197 26.54 2.25 -24.42
CA LEU A 197 26.30 3.65 -24.78
C LEU A 197 26.00 4.54 -23.57
N ILE A 198 25.18 4.05 -22.64
CA ILE A 198 24.89 4.72 -21.37
C ILE A 198 25.03 3.65 -20.28
N PRO A 199 26.19 3.59 -19.59
CA PRO A 199 26.40 2.60 -18.56
C PRO A 199 25.45 2.86 -17.38
N ALA A 200 24.91 1.79 -16.82
CA ALA A 200 24.28 1.83 -15.50
C ALA A 200 25.30 2.25 -14.44
N THR A 201 24.81 2.87 -13.38
CA THR A 201 25.61 3.37 -12.26
C THR A 201 25.27 2.63 -10.98
N ALA A 202 26.26 2.39 -10.13
CA ALA A 202 25.99 1.94 -8.77
C ALA A 202 25.34 3.08 -7.97
N VAL A 203 24.32 2.74 -7.19
CA VAL A 203 23.56 3.69 -6.37
C VAL A 203 23.39 3.16 -4.94
N ASN A 204 23.10 4.06 -4.02
CA ASN A 204 22.81 3.78 -2.63
C ASN A 204 21.34 4.10 -2.33
N PHE A 205 20.72 3.26 -1.50
CA PHE A 205 19.40 3.53 -0.96
C PHE A 205 19.52 4.16 0.42
N PHE A 206 18.68 5.15 0.69
CA PHE A 206 18.58 5.82 1.98
C PHE A 206 17.12 5.85 2.40
N PHE A 207 16.85 5.42 3.63
CA PHE A 207 15.54 5.62 4.23
C PHE A 207 15.37 7.09 4.58
N VAL A 208 14.27 7.68 4.11
CA VAL A 208 13.85 9.02 4.48
C VAL A 208 12.60 8.85 5.35
N PRO A 209 12.71 9.02 6.67
CA PRO A 209 11.55 8.95 7.55
C PRO A 209 10.45 9.88 7.05
N SER A 210 9.21 9.43 7.10
CA SER A 210 8.09 10.35 6.93
C SER A 210 8.24 11.45 7.98
N THR A 211 8.32 12.70 7.55
CA THR A 211 8.38 13.86 8.44
C THR A 211 7.10 14.03 9.25
N SER A 212 6.05 13.30 8.87
CA SER A 212 4.80 13.21 9.61
C SER A 212 4.65 11.77 10.10
N PRO A 213 4.93 11.48 11.39
CA PRO A 213 4.65 10.17 11.94
C PRO A 213 3.17 9.85 11.72
N PRO A 214 2.80 8.57 11.57
CA PRO A 214 1.39 8.22 11.46
C PRO A 214 0.62 8.74 12.67
N VAL A 215 -0.47 9.46 12.41
CA VAL A 215 -1.34 9.99 13.47
C VAL A 215 -2.63 9.19 13.45
N THR A 216 -2.95 8.57 14.59
CA THR A 216 -4.23 7.90 14.83
C THR A 216 -5.23 8.89 15.39
N TYR A 217 -6.37 8.99 14.72
CA TYR A 217 -7.48 9.85 15.07
C TYR A 217 -8.63 9.02 15.63
N ASN A 218 -9.29 9.51 16.68
CA ASN A 218 -10.50 8.91 17.26
C ASN A 218 -11.56 9.99 17.42
N GLY A 219 -12.77 9.75 16.93
CA GLY A 219 -13.80 10.79 16.93
C GLY A 219 -15.05 10.41 16.17
N ARG A 220 -15.75 11.41 15.63
CA ARG A 220 -16.99 11.28 14.86
C ARG A 220 -16.84 11.93 13.48
N ILE A 221 -17.76 11.61 12.57
CA ILE A 221 -17.84 12.25 11.25
C ILE A 221 -19.02 13.20 11.22
N GLN A 222 -18.75 14.50 11.14
CA GLN A 222 -19.72 15.56 10.98
C GLN A 222 -20.04 15.78 9.50
N VAL A 223 -21.33 15.98 9.19
CA VAL A 223 -21.84 16.28 7.85
C VAL A 223 -22.17 17.77 7.78
N ARG A 224 -21.60 18.49 6.81
CA ARG A 224 -21.83 19.91 6.57
C ARG A 224 -22.37 20.14 5.16
N ALA A 225 -23.21 21.14 4.99
CA ALA A 225 -23.66 21.58 3.67
C ALA A 225 -22.47 22.14 2.88
N GLY A 226 -22.26 21.68 1.65
CA GLY A 226 -21.04 22.01 0.89
C GLY A 226 -20.97 23.46 0.40
N ASP A 227 -22.11 24.15 0.33
CA ASP A 227 -22.19 25.55 -0.13
C ASP A 227 -22.00 26.58 0.99
N THR A 228 -22.49 26.26 2.18
CA THR A 228 -22.59 27.19 3.33
C THR A 228 -21.71 26.79 4.50
N GLY A 229 -21.18 25.56 4.50
CA GLY A 229 -20.47 24.97 5.65
C GLY A 229 -21.38 24.72 6.86
N ARG A 230 -22.70 24.92 6.75
CA ARG A 230 -23.63 24.72 7.86
C ARG A 230 -23.64 23.26 8.29
N ILE A 231 -23.54 23.02 9.60
CA ILE A 231 -23.64 21.67 10.17
C ILE A 231 -25.06 21.12 9.94
N ILE A 232 -25.12 19.94 9.32
CA ILE A 232 -26.37 19.19 9.12
C ILE A 232 -26.56 18.19 10.28
N GLY A 233 -25.47 17.54 10.71
CA GLY A 233 -25.46 16.58 11.82
C GLY A 233 -24.19 15.73 11.80
N PHE A 234 -24.28 14.51 12.33
CA PHE A 234 -23.21 13.50 12.26
C PHE A 234 -23.65 12.30 11.43
N VAL A 235 -22.70 11.52 10.90
CA VAL A 235 -23.02 10.25 10.25
C VAL A 235 -23.70 9.34 11.27
N ARG A 236 -24.83 8.75 10.89
CA ARG A 236 -25.62 7.87 11.77
C ARG A 236 -24.95 6.51 11.96
N ASN A 237 -25.29 5.88 13.06
CA ASN A 237 -24.90 4.52 13.41
C ASN A 237 -26.11 3.78 13.98
N VAL A 238 -26.84 3.10 13.10
CA VAL A 238 -28.08 2.39 13.44
C VAL A 238 -28.02 0.93 12.98
N ALA A 239 -28.83 0.07 13.58
CA ALA A 239 -29.00 -1.30 13.08
C ALA A 239 -29.84 -1.32 11.79
N GLY A 240 -29.64 -2.35 10.96
CA GLY A 240 -30.45 -2.59 9.75
C GLY A 240 -29.61 -2.67 8.48
N LEU A 241 -30.29 -2.56 7.33
CA LEU A 241 -29.69 -2.78 6.01
C LEU A 241 -28.77 -1.65 5.55
N LEU A 242 -28.98 -0.41 6.03
CA LEU A 242 -28.24 0.78 5.61
C LEU A 242 -27.71 1.54 6.83
N PRO A 243 -26.82 0.92 7.62
CA PRO A 243 -26.56 1.30 9.01
C PRO A 243 -25.83 2.64 9.17
N VAL A 244 -25.04 3.03 8.17
CA VAL A 244 -24.25 4.28 8.14
C VAL A 244 -24.61 5.21 6.99
N ASN A 245 -25.72 4.94 6.30
CA ASN A 245 -26.11 5.62 5.06
C ASN A 245 -26.78 6.98 5.27
N GLY A 246 -26.57 7.72 6.35
CA GLY A 246 -27.34 8.96 6.56
C GLY A 246 -26.84 9.84 7.69
N VAL A 247 -27.59 10.89 7.98
CA VAL A 247 -27.35 11.81 9.09
C VAL A 247 -28.15 11.38 10.32
N ASN A 248 -27.52 11.45 11.49
CA ASN A 248 -28.17 11.27 12.78
C ASN A 248 -28.89 12.56 13.20
N PHE A 249 -30.19 12.44 13.45
CA PHE A 249 -31.02 13.51 14.05
C PHE A 249 -31.48 13.17 15.47
N GLY A 250 -31.04 12.03 16.01
CA GLY A 250 -31.40 11.53 17.33
C GLY A 250 -30.41 11.96 18.40
N THR A 251 -30.06 11.03 19.29
CA THR A 251 -29.14 11.29 20.41
C THR A 251 -27.67 11.10 19.97
N PRO A 252 -26.70 11.74 20.63
CA PRO A 252 -25.27 11.57 20.34
C PRO A 252 -24.76 10.13 20.39
N ASP A 253 -25.45 9.23 21.10
CA ASP A 253 -25.10 7.81 21.17
C ASP A 253 -25.31 7.06 19.84
N GLN A 254 -26.11 7.64 18.93
CA GLN A 254 -26.35 7.15 17.58
C GLN A 254 -25.40 7.76 16.54
N ASP A 255 -24.42 8.57 16.97
CA ASP A 255 -23.35 9.04 16.09
C ASP A 255 -22.37 7.90 15.79
N LEU A 256 -21.93 7.81 14.54
CA LEU A 256 -20.84 6.93 14.16
C LEU A 256 -19.52 7.44 14.75
N ARG A 257 -18.94 6.63 15.63
CA ARG A 257 -17.57 6.81 16.12
C ARG A 257 -16.62 6.03 15.24
N VAL A 258 -15.49 6.65 14.94
CA VAL A 258 -14.51 6.11 14.01
C VAL A 258 -13.10 6.24 14.55
N THR A 259 -12.23 5.37 14.04
CA THR A 259 -10.78 5.45 14.18
C THR A 259 -10.12 5.29 12.81
N PHE A 260 -9.02 6.01 12.60
CA PHE A 260 -8.19 5.85 11.42
C PHE A 260 -6.78 6.35 11.69
N THR A 261 -5.82 5.82 10.93
CA THR A 261 -4.41 6.23 11.02
C THR A 261 -3.99 6.83 9.69
N THR A 262 -3.63 8.10 9.69
CA THR A 262 -3.07 8.77 8.50
C THR A 262 -1.62 8.33 8.33
N PRO A 263 -1.15 7.94 7.13
CA PRO A 263 0.24 7.56 6.89
C PRO A 263 1.18 8.78 6.76
N GLY A 264 0.68 10.00 7.01
CA GLY A 264 1.37 11.28 6.85
C GLY A 264 0.40 12.37 6.37
N LEU A 265 0.92 13.55 5.98
CA LEU A 265 0.09 14.75 5.70
C LEU A 265 -0.91 14.63 4.54
N ASN A 266 -0.84 13.62 3.66
CA ASN A 266 -1.69 13.54 2.45
C ASN A 266 -1.95 12.11 1.93
N GLY A 267 -1.67 11.06 2.71
CA GLY A 267 -1.85 9.69 2.21
C GLY A 267 -3.26 9.15 2.46
N PRO A 268 -3.75 8.22 1.61
CA PRO A 268 -5.05 7.61 1.79
C PRO A 268 -5.08 6.72 3.03
N PHE A 269 -6.25 6.62 3.67
CA PHE A 269 -6.48 5.71 4.80
C PHE A 269 -7.89 5.12 4.75
N ASN A 270 -8.08 4.05 5.51
CA ASN A 270 -9.39 3.46 5.77
C ASN A 270 -9.96 4.01 7.07
N ILE A 271 -11.27 4.21 7.12
CA ILE A 271 -12.01 4.61 8.32
C ILE A 271 -12.68 3.38 8.91
N LEU A 272 -12.37 3.05 10.17
CA LEU A 272 -12.93 1.93 10.91
C LEU A 272 -13.97 2.45 11.91
N ALA A 273 -15.17 1.86 11.92
CA ALA A 273 -16.18 2.11 12.94
C ALA A 273 -15.77 1.50 14.29
N THR A 274 -15.87 2.27 15.38
CA THR A 274 -15.48 1.83 16.74
C THR A 274 -16.65 1.59 17.68
N ASN A 275 -17.87 1.96 17.28
CA ASN A 275 -19.11 1.68 18.01
C ASN A 275 -20.19 1.03 17.14
N PRO A 276 -19.89 0.09 16.22
CA PRO A 276 -20.85 -0.34 15.21
C PRO A 276 -22.14 -0.89 15.82
N ALA A 277 -23.29 -0.33 15.42
CA ALA A 277 -24.63 -0.86 15.70
C ALA A 277 -25.08 -1.90 14.65
N PHE A 278 -24.13 -2.41 13.86
CA PHE A 278 -24.32 -3.27 12.71
C PHE A 278 -23.29 -4.41 12.75
N THR A 279 -23.55 -5.49 12.01
CA THR A 279 -22.60 -6.59 11.88
C THR A 279 -21.46 -6.22 10.94
N ALA A 280 -20.33 -6.92 11.06
CA ALA A 280 -19.22 -6.79 10.11
C ALA A 280 -19.72 -6.86 8.65
N PRO A 281 -19.08 -6.12 7.73
CA PRO A 281 -17.80 -5.45 7.90
C PRO A 281 -17.90 -4.06 8.58
N PHE A 282 -16.77 -3.53 9.08
CA PHE A 282 -16.74 -2.31 9.93
C PHE A 282 -16.05 -1.10 9.30
N TYR A 283 -15.52 -1.21 8.08
CA TYR A 283 -14.93 -0.06 7.40
C TYR A 283 -16.02 0.78 6.72
N ILE A 284 -15.75 2.05 6.48
CA ILE A 284 -16.70 3.00 5.88
C ILE A 284 -16.25 3.37 4.47
N GLY A 285 -17.17 3.26 3.50
CA GLY A 285 -16.88 3.54 2.11
C GLY A 285 -18.13 3.54 1.23
N ALA A 286 -17.89 3.49 -0.08
CA ALA A 286 -18.90 3.37 -1.12
C ALA A 286 -19.18 1.91 -1.45
N SER A 287 -20.43 1.58 -1.76
CA SER A 287 -20.78 0.31 -2.38
C SER A 287 -21.35 0.56 -3.77
N SER A 288 -20.55 0.26 -4.80
CA SER A 288 -20.88 0.41 -6.22
C SER A 288 -19.88 -0.33 -7.13
N SER A 289 -20.36 -0.76 -8.29
CA SER A 289 -19.50 -1.14 -9.43
C SER A 289 -19.63 -0.16 -10.60
N ALA A 290 -20.32 0.96 -10.40
CA ALA A 290 -20.56 1.93 -11.46
C ALA A 290 -19.32 2.82 -11.67
N THR A 291 -19.20 3.36 -12.89
CA THR A 291 -18.21 4.39 -13.23
C THR A 291 -18.76 5.77 -12.86
N PHE A 292 -18.04 6.47 -11.98
CA PHE A 292 -18.30 7.87 -11.64
C PHE A 292 -17.54 8.81 -12.58
N GLY A 293 -18.02 10.03 -12.71
CA GLY A 293 -17.35 11.08 -13.47
C GLY A 293 -18.26 12.30 -13.67
N PRO A 294 -17.71 13.43 -14.14
CA PRO A 294 -18.50 14.61 -14.48
C PRO A 294 -19.64 14.27 -15.45
N GLY A 295 -20.85 14.77 -15.20
CA GLY A 295 -22.03 14.51 -16.03
C GLY A 295 -22.64 13.11 -15.89
N SER A 296 -22.06 12.22 -15.09
CA SER A 296 -22.63 10.89 -14.81
C SER A 296 -23.54 10.95 -13.59
N GLY A 297 -24.80 10.53 -13.74
CA GLY A 297 -25.73 10.39 -12.62
C GLY A 297 -25.59 9.07 -11.86
N ASN A 298 -24.52 8.29 -12.13
CA ASN A 298 -24.22 7.09 -11.36
C ASN A 298 -23.88 7.44 -9.90
N SER A 299 -24.22 6.55 -8.98
CA SER A 299 -23.91 6.69 -7.57
C SER A 299 -23.49 5.38 -6.91
N GLY A 300 -22.84 5.50 -5.77
CA GLY A 300 -22.59 4.41 -4.84
C GLY A 300 -23.17 4.71 -3.47
N LEU A 301 -23.70 3.70 -2.79
CA LEU A 301 -24.26 3.89 -1.45
C LEU A 301 -23.14 4.15 -0.45
N PHE A 302 -23.36 5.09 0.48
CA PHE A 302 -22.48 5.26 1.64
C PHE A 302 -22.80 4.19 2.69
N LEU A 303 -21.91 3.22 2.88
CA LEU A 303 -22.15 2.02 3.67
C LEU A 303 -20.93 1.55 4.45
N ASN A 304 -21.15 0.54 5.28
CA ASN A 304 -20.08 -0.28 5.81
C ASN A 304 -19.63 -1.29 4.75
N VAL A 305 -18.32 -1.49 4.64
CA VAL A 305 -17.64 -2.22 3.56
C VAL A 305 -16.49 -3.05 4.12
N ASP A 306 -16.11 -4.11 3.41
CA ASP A 306 -14.88 -4.85 3.63
C ASP A 306 -13.66 -3.94 3.49
N GLN A 307 -12.56 -4.31 4.16
CA GLN A 307 -11.30 -3.61 3.96
C GLN A 307 -10.73 -3.93 2.58
N THR A 308 -10.54 -2.91 1.76
CA THR A 308 -9.83 -3.04 0.48
C THR A 308 -8.41 -2.47 0.56
N PRO A 309 -7.47 -2.97 -0.28
CA PRO A 309 -6.20 -2.30 -0.48
C PRO A 309 -6.43 -0.85 -0.90
N LEU A 310 -5.62 0.06 -0.34
CA LEU A 310 -5.71 1.49 -0.67
C LEU A 310 -5.57 1.68 -2.19
N LEU A 311 -6.39 2.56 -2.76
CA LEU A 311 -6.34 2.95 -4.18
C LEU A 311 -6.65 1.86 -5.22
N ALA A 312 -7.06 0.65 -4.81
CA ALA A 312 -7.42 -0.39 -5.78
C ALA A 312 -8.78 -0.10 -6.48
N PRO A 313 -9.14 -0.81 -7.55
CA PRO A 313 -10.46 -0.71 -8.21
C PRO A 313 -11.50 -1.70 -7.68
N PRO A 314 -12.81 -1.41 -7.84
CA PRO A 314 -13.96 -2.26 -7.55
C PRO A 314 -13.78 -3.77 -7.66
N THR A 315 -13.69 -4.48 -6.52
CA THR A 315 -13.82 -5.94 -6.45
C THR A 315 -15.20 -6.32 -5.98
N ALA A 316 -15.88 -7.19 -6.73
CA ALA A 316 -17.15 -7.77 -6.31
C ALA A 316 -16.91 -8.77 -5.18
N THR A 317 -16.93 -8.29 -3.94
CA THR A 317 -16.80 -9.09 -2.72
C THR A 317 -17.95 -8.75 -1.77
N GLY A 318 -18.36 -9.70 -0.94
CA GLY A 318 -19.27 -9.45 0.18
C GLY A 318 -20.77 -9.65 -0.07
N GLN A 319 -21.53 -9.42 1.00
CA GLN A 319 -22.97 -9.70 1.13
C GLN A 319 -23.84 -8.92 0.14
N PHE A 320 -23.36 -7.77 -0.34
CA PHE A 320 -24.11 -6.93 -1.28
C PHE A 320 -23.77 -7.19 -2.75
N SER A 321 -22.75 -8.01 -3.08
CA SER A 321 -22.34 -8.32 -4.47
C SER A 321 -22.03 -7.10 -5.35
N ILE A 322 -21.87 -5.91 -4.76
CA ILE A 322 -21.51 -4.65 -5.41
C ILE A 322 -20.17 -4.19 -4.87
N GLY A 323 -19.30 -3.66 -5.74
CA GLY A 323 -17.92 -3.35 -5.38
C GLY A 323 -17.82 -2.44 -4.16
N GLU A 324 -17.00 -2.80 -3.18
CA GLU A 324 -16.90 -2.11 -1.88
C GLU A 324 -15.63 -1.25 -1.70
N TRP A 325 -15.74 0.09 -1.74
CA TRP A 325 -14.61 1.00 -1.96
C TRP A 325 -14.74 2.34 -1.26
N GLY A 326 -13.72 2.74 -0.50
CA GLY A 326 -13.57 4.13 -0.14
C GLY A 326 -12.30 4.32 0.67
N PHE A 327 -11.34 5.04 0.11
CA PHE A 327 -10.24 5.58 0.88
C PHE A 327 -10.44 7.07 1.06
N TRP A 328 -9.90 7.52 2.17
CA TRP A 328 -10.15 8.81 2.73
C TRP A 328 -8.84 9.59 2.80
N PHE A 329 -8.94 10.88 2.56
CA PHE A 329 -7.89 11.85 2.84
C PHE A 329 -8.38 12.79 3.93
N LEU A 330 -7.46 13.22 4.78
CA LEU A 330 -7.73 14.19 5.84
C LEU A 330 -6.94 15.44 5.52
N ASP A 331 -7.64 16.55 5.31
CA ASP A 331 -7.02 17.87 5.46
C ASP A 331 -6.83 18.11 6.95
N SER A 332 -5.59 17.91 7.43
CA SER A 332 -5.25 18.06 8.85
C SER A 332 -5.46 19.48 9.39
N ALA A 333 -5.50 20.50 8.53
CA ALA A 333 -5.72 21.88 8.96
C ALA A 333 -7.21 22.17 9.22
N THR A 334 -8.09 21.62 8.40
CA THR A 334 -9.54 21.89 8.49
C THR A 334 -10.35 20.77 9.12
N GLY A 335 -9.77 19.57 9.22
CA GLY A 335 -10.48 18.34 9.57
C GLY A 335 -11.35 17.78 8.45
N LYS A 336 -11.32 18.36 7.24
CA LYS A 336 -12.16 17.90 6.12
C LYS A 336 -11.71 16.51 5.65
N LEU A 337 -12.67 15.61 5.53
CA LEU A 337 -12.51 14.28 4.95
C LEU A 337 -12.89 14.34 3.48
N ALA A 338 -11.95 14.00 2.61
CA ALA A 338 -12.19 13.84 1.19
C ALA A 338 -12.22 12.36 0.82
N ALA A 339 -13.30 11.93 0.17
CA ALA A 339 -13.39 10.62 -0.42
C ALA A 339 -12.78 10.60 -1.81
N GLN A 340 -12.21 9.47 -2.21
CA GLN A 340 -11.81 9.23 -3.59
C GLN A 340 -12.24 7.82 -3.99
N TYR A 341 -13.15 7.75 -4.95
CA TYR A 341 -13.55 6.50 -5.58
C TYR A 341 -12.61 6.17 -6.74
N VAL A 342 -12.38 4.89 -6.97
CA VAL A 342 -11.64 4.38 -8.14
C VAL A 342 -12.65 3.62 -8.97
N ASN A 343 -12.78 3.98 -10.25
CA ASN A 343 -13.67 3.29 -11.16
C ASN A 343 -13.15 1.88 -11.49
N PRO A 344 -13.99 0.96 -11.99
CA PRO A 344 -13.55 -0.38 -12.39
C PRO A 344 -12.41 -0.39 -13.42
N ASP A 345 -12.27 0.66 -14.22
CA ASP A 345 -11.19 0.85 -15.19
C ASP A 345 -9.89 1.45 -14.59
N GLY A 346 -9.85 1.66 -13.27
CA GLY A 346 -8.74 2.25 -12.54
C GLY A 346 -8.71 3.79 -12.56
N THR A 347 -9.61 4.46 -13.28
CA THR A 347 -9.68 5.92 -13.29
C THR A 347 -10.15 6.47 -11.94
N ARG A 348 -9.72 7.69 -11.62
CA ARG A 348 -9.93 8.33 -10.30
C ARG A 348 -10.64 9.67 -10.47
N PRO A 349 -11.95 9.67 -10.76
CA PRO A 349 -12.71 10.90 -10.96
C PRO A 349 -12.81 11.69 -9.66
N ALA A 350 -13.03 13.01 -9.76
CA ALA A 350 -13.45 13.78 -8.59
C ALA A 350 -14.71 13.14 -7.99
N THR A 351 -14.65 12.78 -6.70
CA THR A 351 -15.73 12.12 -6.00
C THR A 351 -16.36 13.11 -5.03
N VAL A 352 -17.67 13.27 -5.10
CA VAL A 352 -18.46 14.12 -4.20
C VAL A 352 -19.42 13.28 -3.38
N ILE A 353 -19.79 13.77 -2.20
CA ILE A 353 -20.81 13.16 -1.36
C ILE A 353 -22.12 13.93 -1.55
N GLY A 354 -23.15 13.22 -1.99
CA GLY A 354 -24.51 13.72 -2.05
C GLY A 354 -25.29 13.36 -0.79
N TYR A 355 -26.22 14.23 -0.40
CA TYR A 355 -27.19 13.99 0.66
C TYR A 355 -28.61 14.19 0.13
N ASP A 356 -29.39 13.11 0.11
CA ASP A 356 -30.83 13.14 -0.12
C ASP A 356 -31.54 13.32 1.22
N GLY A 357 -31.99 14.56 1.47
CA GLY A 357 -32.69 14.92 2.70
C GLY A 357 -34.07 14.27 2.86
N LEU A 358 -34.72 13.87 1.76
CA LEU A 358 -36.02 13.17 1.80
C LEU A 358 -35.84 11.74 2.31
N ARG A 359 -34.80 11.06 1.84
CA ARG A 359 -34.50 9.66 2.21
C ARG A 359 -33.56 9.54 3.41
N ASN A 360 -33.04 10.67 3.91
CA ASN A 360 -31.92 10.72 4.85
C ASN A 360 -30.79 9.77 4.41
N SER A 361 -30.33 9.96 3.17
CA SER A 361 -29.37 9.08 2.50
C SER A 361 -28.10 9.81 2.06
N LEU A 362 -26.94 9.28 2.45
CA LEU A 362 -25.63 9.70 1.94
C LEU A 362 -25.22 8.78 0.77
N PHE A 363 -24.60 9.34 -0.26
CA PHE A 363 -24.10 8.57 -1.39
C PHE A 363 -22.88 9.23 -2.04
N PHE A 364 -22.06 8.43 -2.72
CA PHE A 364 -20.95 8.88 -3.53
C PHE A 364 -21.40 9.08 -4.97
N THR A 365 -20.92 10.11 -5.64
CA THR A 365 -21.14 10.31 -7.09
C THR A 365 -20.01 11.17 -7.69
N GLY A 366 -19.96 11.27 -9.01
CA GLY A 366 -19.14 12.26 -9.70
C GLY A 366 -19.85 13.59 -9.93
N ASP A 367 -21.20 13.60 -9.89
CA ASP A 367 -22.02 14.77 -10.22
C ASP A 367 -23.42 14.68 -9.59
N VAL A 368 -23.65 15.44 -8.52
CA VAL A 368 -24.96 15.50 -7.84
C VAL A 368 -26.05 16.10 -8.73
N GLY A 369 -25.70 17.00 -9.65
CA GLY A 369 -26.64 17.59 -10.60
C GLY A 369 -27.18 16.55 -11.57
N ALA A 370 -26.27 15.78 -12.19
CA ALA A 370 -26.64 14.67 -13.07
C ALA A 370 -27.44 13.59 -12.33
N TRP A 371 -27.07 13.28 -11.08
CA TRP A 371 -27.83 12.34 -10.24
C TRP A 371 -29.26 12.84 -9.97
N ASN A 372 -29.43 14.13 -9.68
CA ASN A 372 -30.75 14.75 -9.45
C ASN A 372 -31.65 14.69 -10.69
N THR A 373 -31.10 14.93 -11.87
CA THR A 373 -31.84 14.79 -13.14
C THR A 373 -32.39 13.39 -13.34
N LEU A 374 -31.67 12.35 -12.91
CA LEU A 374 -32.10 10.96 -13.04
C LEU A 374 -33.06 10.49 -11.94
N ASN A 375 -32.82 10.90 -10.69
CA ASN A 375 -33.44 10.25 -9.53
C ASN A 375 -34.50 11.09 -8.81
N ASN A 376 -34.39 12.42 -8.82
CA ASN A 376 -35.32 13.26 -8.06
C ASN A 376 -35.31 14.74 -8.51
N PRO A 377 -36.07 15.10 -9.56
CA PRO A 377 -36.12 16.49 -10.00
C PRO A 377 -36.91 17.41 -9.04
N LEU A 378 -37.73 16.86 -8.14
CA LEU A 378 -38.62 17.67 -7.29
C LEU A 378 -37.98 18.04 -5.94
N LEU A 379 -37.13 17.17 -5.39
CA LEU A 379 -36.39 17.40 -4.16
C LEU A 379 -34.94 17.00 -4.38
N PRO A 380 -34.12 17.91 -4.95
CA PRO A 380 -32.74 17.59 -5.30
C PRO A 380 -31.92 17.26 -4.05
N ALA A 381 -31.09 16.23 -4.15
CA ALA A 381 -30.00 16.02 -3.22
C ALA A 381 -29.02 17.20 -3.28
N ALA A 382 -28.38 17.49 -2.14
CA ALA A 382 -27.38 18.53 -2.02
C ALA A 382 -25.97 17.93 -1.93
N VAL A 383 -24.96 18.69 -2.38
CA VAL A 383 -23.56 18.36 -2.09
C VAL A 383 -23.31 18.60 -0.60
N VAL A 384 -22.70 17.62 0.06
CA VAL A 384 -22.25 17.73 1.45
C VAL A 384 -20.77 17.45 1.56
N GLU A 385 -20.19 17.96 2.63
CA GLU A 385 -18.80 17.74 3.02
C GLU A 385 -18.74 17.02 4.36
N LEU A 386 -17.74 16.16 4.51
CA LEU A 386 -17.52 15.40 5.73
C LEU A 386 -16.34 16.01 6.49
N PHE A 387 -16.47 16.14 7.80
CA PHE A 387 -15.44 16.67 8.69
C PHE A 387 -15.22 15.71 9.84
N PHE A 388 -13.97 15.37 10.11
CA PHE A 388 -13.59 14.67 11.31
C PHE A 388 -13.69 15.62 12.51
N GLN A 389 -14.34 15.15 13.58
CA GLN A 389 -14.39 15.84 14.86
C GLN A 389 -13.82 14.93 15.95
N SER A 390 -12.69 15.34 16.53
CA SER A 390 -12.08 14.64 17.67
C SER A 390 -13.07 14.54 18.83
N SER A 391 -13.13 13.35 19.44
CA SER A 391 -13.94 13.09 20.65
C SER A 391 -13.31 13.62 21.92
#